data_AF-A0A9D8UCZ0-F1
#
_entry.id   AF-A0A9D8UCZ0-F1
#
_cell.length_a   1.000
_cell.length_b   1.000
_cell.length_c   1.000
_cell.angle_alpha   90.00
_cell.angle_beta   90.00
_cell.angle_gamma   90.00
#
_symmetry.space_group_name_H-M   'P 1'
#
loop_
_entity.id
_entity.type
_entity.pdbx_description
1 polymer ?
#
loop_
_entity_poly.entity_id
_entity_poly.type
_entity_poly.pdbx_seq_one_letter_code
_entity_poly.pdbx_strand_id
1 'polypeptide(L)'
;MSNEKVITYTNDLLNFNKHFLSVVRSQKTSDTLNNTKAVDLLHNIDIALTTQINELENFDDFVEESRFEFFKEKAATLFGTIAGNIDTLRKDPVSKILRDDYIALSMLSSGYTMLYTAALVNENENLANFAQNSLTRVAQLITDTNQTIPFVVAEELAESDTDVNAIAEKALKETQKAWSSKNMFEEA
;
A
#
# COMPACT_ATOMS: atom_id res chain seq x y z
N MET A 1 12.94 22.63 -16.36
CA MET A 1 13.28 21.21 -16.18
C MET A 1 12.89 20.66 -14.80
N SER A 2 13.04 21.40 -13.69
CA SER A 2 12.71 20.87 -12.34
C SER A 2 11.20 20.75 -12.08
N ASN A 3 10.37 21.61 -12.69
CA ASN A 3 8.91 21.63 -12.46
C ASN A 3 8.17 20.47 -13.17
N GLU A 4 8.63 20.08 -14.37
CA GLU A 4 8.01 18.99 -15.16
C GLU A 4 8.07 17.63 -14.44
N LYS A 5 9.17 17.35 -13.72
CA LYS A 5 9.29 16.13 -12.91
C LYS A 5 8.34 16.11 -11.71
N VAL A 6 8.14 17.26 -11.08
CA VAL A 6 7.19 17.40 -9.97
C VAL A 6 5.77 17.14 -10.49
N ILE A 7 5.37 17.79 -11.59
CA ILE A 7 4.09 17.54 -12.27
C ILE A 7 3.91 16.05 -12.59
N THR A 8 4.94 15.42 -13.17
CA THR A 8 4.89 13.99 -13.52
C THR A 8 4.69 13.13 -12.26
N TYR A 9 5.49 13.31 -11.21
CA TYR A 9 5.38 12.52 -9.98
C TYR A 9 4.05 12.74 -9.24
N THR A 10 3.53 13.97 -9.23
CA THR A 10 2.23 14.28 -8.64
C THR A 10 1.09 13.55 -9.37
N ASN A 11 1.05 13.63 -10.70
CA ASN A 11 0.02 12.97 -11.51
C ASN A 11 0.11 11.45 -11.46
N ASP A 12 1.34 10.92 -11.51
CA ASP A 12 1.64 9.50 -11.37
C ASP A 12 1.11 8.95 -10.04
N LEU A 13 1.39 9.64 -8.93
CA LEU A 13 0.89 9.28 -7.61
C LEU A 13 -0.63 9.41 -7.50
N LEU A 14 -1.22 10.48 -8.05
CA LEU A 14 -2.68 10.67 -8.02
C LEU A 14 -3.39 9.50 -8.72
N ASN A 15 -2.93 9.14 -9.91
CA ASN A 15 -3.49 8.03 -10.68
C ASN A 15 -3.30 6.68 -9.97
N PHE A 16 -2.12 6.43 -9.40
CA PHE A 16 -1.85 5.21 -8.65
C PHE A 16 -2.74 5.10 -7.41
N ASN A 17 -2.85 6.17 -6.61
CA ASN A 17 -3.72 6.20 -5.44
C ASN A 17 -5.18 5.92 -5.81
N LYS A 18 -5.72 6.55 -6.87
CA LYS A 18 -7.08 6.31 -7.36
C LYS A 18 -7.30 4.84 -7.75
N HIS A 19 -6.35 4.26 -8.49
CA HIS A 19 -6.45 2.87 -8.91
C HIS A 19 -6.39 1.92 -7.70
N PHE A 20 -5.42 2.13 -6.80
CA PHE A 20 -5.27 1.29 -5.61
C PHE A 20 -6.48 1.39 -4.70
N LEU A 21 -7.06 2.58 -4.51
CA LEU A 21 -8.30 2.76 -3.76
C LEU A 21 -9.47 1.97 -4.35
N SER A 22 -9.58 1.92 -5.68
CA SER A 22 -10.58 1.10 -6.36
C SER A 22 -10.39 -0.39 -6.05
N VAL A 23 -9.14 -0.87 -6.08
CA VAL A 23 -8.79 -2.27 -5.73
C VAL A 23 -9.15 -2.56 -4.27
N VAL A 24 -8.75 -1.69 -3.33
CA VAL A 24 -9.05 -1.83 -1.89
C VAL A 24 -10.56 -1.89 -1.63
N ARG A 25 -11.33 -1.02 -2.29
CA ARG A 25 -12.79 -1.04 -2.17
C ARG A 25 -13.41 -2.31 -2.75
N SER A 26 -12.84 -2.86 -3.82
CA SER A 26 -13.26 -4.16 -4.34
C SER A 26 -12.93 -5.30 -3.38
N GLN A 27 -11.73 -5.34 -2.81
CA GLN A 27 -11.30 -6.37 -1.84
C GLN A 27 -12.20 -6.38 -0.60
N LYS A 28 -12.64 -5.21 -0.11
CA LYS A 28 -13.60 -5.08 1.01
C LYS A 28 -14.97 -5.71 0.75
N THR A 29 -15.28 -6.08 -0.50
CA THR A 29 -16.51 -6.81 -0.87
C THR A 29 -16.29 -8.32 -1.04
N SER A 30 -15.09 -8.83 -0.70
CA SER A 30 -14.78 -10.26 -0.78
C SER A 30 -15.48 -11.06 0.33
N ASP A 31 -16.06 -12.20 -0.03
CA ASP A 31 -16.66 -13.13 0.94
C ASP A 31 -15.60 -13.84 1.80
N THR A 32 -14.34 -13.88 1.35
CA THR A 32 -13.22 -14.46 2.10
C THR A 32 -12.68 -13.53 3.19
N LEU A 33 -13.04 -12.24 3.17
CA LEU A 33 -12.56 -11.25 4.14
C LEU A 33 -13.36 -11.32 5.44
N ASN A 34 -12.96 -12.21 6.34
CA ASN A 34 -13.59 -12.41 7.65
C ASN A 34 -12.66 -12.09 8.84
N ASN A 35 -11.35 -12.01 8.62
CA ASN A 35 -10.38 -11.65 9.64
C ASN A 35 -10.54 -10.17 10.04
N THR A 36 -10.81 -9.92 11.32
CA THR A 36 -11.08 -8.56 11.84
C THR A 36 -9.89 -7.61 11.66
N LYS A 37 -8.66 -8.08 11.87
CA LYS A 37 -7.44 -7.27 11.66
C LYS A 37 -7.28 -6.87 10.19
N ALA A 38 -7.57 -7.78 9.26
CA ALA A 38 -7.53 -7.49 7.83
C ALA A 38 -8.62 -6.49 7.40
N VAL A 39 -9.83 -6.62 7.96
CA VAL A 39 -10.93 -5.65 7.73
C VAL A 39 -10.54 -4.25 8.20
N ASP A 40 -10.02 -4.12 9.41
CA ASP A 40 -9.59 -2.85 9.97
C ASP A 40 -8.44 -2.22 9.17
N LEU A 41 -7.47 -3.05 8.74
CA LEU A 41 -6.37 -2.61 7.90
C LEU A 41 -6.84 -2.07 6.55
N LEU A 42 -7.72 -2.79 5.84
CA LEU A 42 -8.27 -2.32 4.56
C LEU A 42 -9.10 -1.04 4.73
N HIS A 43 -9.77 -0.87 5.87
CA HIS A 43 -10.46 0.38 6.20
C HIS A 43 -9.47 1.54 6.37
N ASN A 44 -8.36 1.33 7.09
CA ASN A 44 -7.33 2.34 7.29
C ASN A 44 -6.63 2.72 5.96
N ILE A 45 -6.39 1.74 5.08
CA ILE A 45 -5.86 2.00 3.74
C ILE A 45 -6.85 2.86 2.92
N ASP A 46 -8.15 2.52 2.90
CA ASP A 46 -9.18 3.30 2.19
C ASP A 46 -9.22 4.76 2.65
N ILE A 47 -9.19 5.00 3.97
CA ILE A 47 -9.13 6.34 4.55
C ILE A 47 -7.88 7.08 4.09
N ALA A 48 -6.70 6.47 4.24
CA ALA A 48 -5.44 7.10 3.89
C ALA A 48 -5.38 7.50 2.41
N LEU A 49 -5.75 6.59 1.51
CA LEU A 49 -5.76 6.85 0.07
C LEU A 49 -6.80 7.92 -0.29
N THR A 50 -7.99 7.90 0.32
CA THR A 50 -9.01 8.92 0.09
C THR A 50 -8.52 10.31 0.48
N THR A 51 -7.89 10.43 1.66
CA THR A 51 -7.30 11.70 2.11
C THR A 51 -6.20 12.17 1.17
N GLN A 52 -5.29 11.28 0.77
CA GLN A 52 -4.17 11.60 -0.12
C GLN A 52 -4.63 12.02 -1.52
N ILE A 53 -5.67 11.39 -2.06
CA ILE A 53 -6.25 11.77 -3.36
C ILE A 53 -6.84 13.16 -3.28
N ASN A 54 -7.65 13.45 -2.26
CA ASN A 54 -8.27 14.75 -2.10
C ASN A 54 -7.21 15.86 -1.94
N GLU A 55 -6.12 15.59 -1.22
CA GLU A 55 -5.02 16.53 -1.06
C GLU A 55 -4.22 16.73 -2.36
N LEU A 56 -3.95 15.66 -3.12
CA LEU A 56 -3.29 15.73 -4.43
C LEU A 56 -4.10 16.52 -5.45
N GLU A 57 -5.42 16.38 -5.44
CA GLU A 57 -6.32 17.11 -6.34
C GLU A 57 -6.35 18.62 -6.06
N ASN A 58 -6.00 19.06 -4.84
CA ASN A 58 -5.92 20.48 -4.49
C ASN A 58 -4.62 21.16 -4.97
N PHE A 59 -3.66 20.42 -5.54
CA PHE A 59 -2.45 20.99 -6.14
C PHE A 59 -2.71 21.38 -7.61
N ASP A 60 -3.62 22.35 -7.83
CA ASP A 60 -4.15 22.77 -9.13
C ASP A 60 -3.08 23.06 -10.21
N ASP A 61 -1.91 23.58 -9.80
CA ASP A 61 -0.78 23.88 -10.69
C ASP A 61 -0.11 22.65 -11.32
N PHE A 62 -0.43 21.45 -10.82
CA PHE A 62 0.22 20.19 -11.20
C PHE A 62 -0.73 19.19 -11.84
N VAL A 63 -2.04 19.41 -11.74
CA VAL A 63 -3.07 18.55 -12.34
C VAL A 63 -3.27 18.96 -13.79
N GLU A 64 -2.29 18.62 -14.65
CA GLU A 64 -2.50 18.65 -16.09
C GLU A 64 -3.30 17.42 -16.52
N GLU A 65 -4.19 17.61 -17.49
CA GLU A 65 -4.92 16.52 -18.14
C GLU A 65 -3.93 15.69 -18.99
N SER A 66 -3.16 14.75 -18.40
CA SER A 66 -2.20 13.97 -19.19
C SER A 66 -1.91 12.53 -18.73
N ARG A 67 -2.02 11.64 -19.72
CA ARG A 67 -1.26 10.39 -19.98
C ARG A 67 -1.44 9.20 -19.02
N PHE A 68 -2.66 8.68 -19.04
CA PHE A 68 -3.11 7.43 -18.41
C PHE A 68 -2.40 6.14 -18.88
N GLU A 69 -1.55 6.16 -19.91
CA GLU A 69 -1.07 4.94 -20.59
C GLU A 69 0.06 4.22 -19.85
N PHE A 70 1.03 4.93 -19.25
CA PHE A 70 2.18 4.31 -18.57
C PHE A 70 1.79 3.54 -17.29
N PHE A 71 0.69 3.95 -16.63
CA PHE A 71 0.22 3.32 -15.39
C PHE A 71 -0.58 2.04 -15.62
N LYS A 72 -1.33 1.94 -16.71
CA LYS A 72 -2.14 0.74 -17.00
C LYS A 72 -1.27 -0.52 -17.02
N GLU A 73 -0.09 -0.43 -17.63
CA GLU A 73 0.84 -1.56 -17.75
C GLU A 73 1.39 -1.97 -16.37
N LYS A 74 1.89 -1.03 -15.57
CA LYS A 74 2.47 -1.33 -14.24
C LYS A 74 1.43 -1.79 -13.22
N ALA A 75 0.25 -1.18 -13.22
CA ALA A 75 -0.85 -1.58 -12.34
C ALA A 75 -1.34 -3.00 -12.67
N ALA A 76 -1.50 -3.33 -13.96
CA ALA A 76 -1.87 -4.68 -14.38
C ALA A 76 -0.80 -5.73 -14.03
N THR A 77 0.47 -5.33 -13.93
CA THR A 77 1.56 -6.22 -13.55
C THR A 77 1.61 -6.46 -12.02
N LEU A 78 1.33 -5.43 -11.22
CA LEU A 78 1.38 -5.50 -9.75
C LEU A 78 0.17 -6.19 -9.14
N PHE A 79 -1.01 -5.87 -9.64
CA PHE A 79 -2.26 -6.41 -9.11
C PHE A 79 -2.69 -7.69 -9.85
N GLY A 80 -1.90 -8.16 -10.81
CA GLY A 80 -2.35 -9.17 -11.78
C GLY A 80 -3.57 -8.66 -12.55
N THR A 81 -4.19 -9.54 -13.34
CA THR A 81 -5.44 -9.27 -14.07
C THR A 81 -6.64 -9.10 -13.12
N ILE A 82 -6.64 -8.05 -12.28
CA ILE A 82 -7.87 -7.52 -11.65
C ILE A 82 -8.73 -6.78 -12.69
N ALA A 83 -8.16 -6.43 -13.84
CA ALA A 83 -8.89 -5.88 -14.97
C ALA A 83 -9.84 -6.92 -15.59
N GLY A 84 -10.97 -7.20 -14.92
CA GLY A 84 -12.12 -7.91 -15.51
C GLY A 84 -12.87 -8.87 -14.59
N ASN A 85 -12.22 -9.49 -13.59
CA ASN A 85 -12.83 -10.61 -12.87
C ASN A 85 -12.92 -10.38 -11.35
N ILE A 86 -13.95 -9.63 -10.92
CA ILE A 86 -14.35 -9.51 -9.50
C ILE A 86 -14.54 -10.89 -8.85
N ASP A 87 -15.00 -11.88 -9.62
CA ASP A 87 -15.20 -13.25 -9.15
C ASP A 87 -13.90 -13.99 -8.77
N THR A 88 -12.75 -13.60 -9.33
CA THR A 88 -11.45 -14.19 -8.95
C THR A 88 -10.99 -13.63 -7.62
N LEU A 89 -11.13 -12.31 -7.43
CA LEU A 89 -10.81 -11.62 -6.16
C LEU A 89 -11.61 -12.18 -4.98
N ARG A 90 -12.89 -12.50 -5.17
CA ARG A 90 -13.74 -13.09 -4.12
C ARG A 90 -13.30 -14.45 -3.62
N LYS A 91 -12.42 -15.14 -4.36
CA LYS A 91 -11.94 -16.50 -4.03
C LYS A 91 -10.49 -16.51 -3.57
N ASP A 92 -9.78 -15.40 -3.71
CA ASP A 92 -8.39 -15.33 -3.29
C ASP A 92 -8.29 -15.36 -1.75
N PRO A 93 -7.27 -16.04 -1.20
CA PRO A 93 -6.96 -15.96 0.22
C PRO A 93 -6.69 -14.51 0.64
N VAL A 94 -7.12 -14.14 1.84
CA VAL A 94 -6.87 -12.82 2.42
C VAL A 94 -5.37 -12.56 2.57
N SER A 95 -4.57 -13.60 2.84
CA SER A 95 -3.10 -13.46 2.90
C SER A 95 -2.49 -12.99 1.58
N LYS A 96 -3.05 -13.43 0.43
CA LYS A 96 -2.64 -12.98 -0.90
C LYS A 96 -3.05 -11.52 -1.13
N ILE A 97 -4.27 -11.14 -0.74
CA ILE A 97 -4.76 -9.76 -0.80
C ILE A 97 -3.81 -8.83 -0.04
N LEU A 98 -3.50 -9.15 1.22
CA LEU A 98 -2.62 -8.33 2.06
C LEU A 98 -1.18 -8.24 1.53
N ARG A 99 -0.67 -9.32 0.92
CA ARG A 99 0.64 -9.29 0.25
C ARG A 99 0.62 -8.30 -0.93
N ASP A 100 -0.43 -8.31 -1.74
CA ASP A 100 -0.51 -7.43 -2.91
C ASP A 100 -0.66 -5.96 -2.47
N ASP A 101 -1.41 -5.71 -1.38
CA ASP A 101 -1.50 -4.38 -0.76
C ASP A 101 -0.15 -3.92 -0.18
N TYR A 102 0.62 -4.81 0.44
CA TYR A 102 1.98 -4.52 0.92
C TYR A 102 2.89 -4.04 -0.21
N ILE A 103 2.81 -4.67 -1.38
CA ILE A 103 3.60 -4.29 -2.56
C ILE A 103 3.15 -2.91 -3.07
N ALA A 104 1.84 -2.68 -3.17
CA ALA A 104 1.29 -1.40 -3.62
C ALA A 104 1.67 -0.24 -2.68
N LEU A 105 1.57 -0.46 -1.37
CA LEU A 105 2.02 0.49 -0.35
C LEU A 105 3.53 0.75 -0.44
N SER A 106 4.35 -0.28 -0.67
CA SER A 106 5.80 -0.12 -0.87
C SER A 106 6.13 0.73 -2.10
N MET A 107 5.34 0.59 -3.18
CA MET A 107 5.44 1.44 -4.36
C MET A 107 5.04 2.89 -4.06
N LEU A 108 3.96 3.11 -3.32
CA LEU A 108 3.57 4.45 -2.85
C LEU A 108 4.66 5.10 -1.99
N SER A 109 5.25 4.36 -1.06
CA SER A 109 6.35 4.83 -0.21
C SER A 109 7.53 5.35 -1.06
N SER A 110 7.91 4.58 -2.09
CA SER A 110 8.95 4.99 -3.03
C SER A 110 8.55 6.23 -3.82
N GLY A 111 7.30 6.28 -4.32
CA GLY A 111 6.77 7.43 -5.06
C GLY A 111 6.72 8.71 -4.23
N TYR A 112 6.22 8.65 -2.99
CA TYR A 112 6.21 9.80 -2.08
C TYR A 112 7.62 10.23 -1.68
N THR A 113 8.57 9.31 -1.54
CA THR A 113 9.99 9.65 -1.33
C THR A 113 10.55 10.45 -2.51
N MET A 114 10.24 10.03 -3.74
CA MET A 114 10.64 10.75 -4.96
C MET A 114 9.98 12.13 -5.05
N LEU A 115 8.67 12.22 -4.76
CA LEU A 115 7.93 13.48 -4.77
C LEU A 115 8.46 14.46 -3.70
N TYR A 116 8.69 13.99 -2.48
CA TYR A 116 9.28 14.78 -1.41
C TYR A 116 10.63 15.37 -1.82
N THR A 117 11.50 14.52 -2.37
CA THR A 117 12.82 14.94 -2.84
C THR A 117 12.72 15.97 -3.96
N ALA A 118 11.82 15.76 -4.92
CA ALA A 118 11.59 16.69 -6.02
C ALA A 118 11.00 18.02 -5.54
N ALA A 119 10.09 18.00 -4.57
CA ALA A 119 9.51 19.20 -3.96
C ALA A 119 10.57 20.03 -3.24
N LEU A 120 11.48 19.40 -2.48
CA LEU A 120 12.61 20.08 -1.84
C LEU A 120 13.54 20.75 -2.86
N VAL A 121 13.88 20.06 -3.96
CA VAL A 121 14.72 20.62 -5.03
C VAL A 121 14.07 21.85 -5.70
N ASN A 122 12.74 21.92 -5.69
CA ASN A 122 11.97 23.04 -6.25
C ASN A 122 11.55 24.08 -5.20
N GLU A 123 12.03 23.96 -3.96
CA GLU A 123 11.68 24.87 -2.85
C GLU A 123 10.15 24.97 -2.62
N ASN A 124 9.40 23.91 -2.95
CA ASN A 124 7.96 23.83 -2.73
C ASN A 124 7.67 23.15 -1.39
N GLU A 125 7.71 23.93 -0.31
CA GLU A 125 7.51 23.44 1.05
C GLU A 125 6.13 22.81 1.27
N ASN A 126 5.07 23.36 0.66
CA ASN A 126 3.71 22.82 0.79
C ASN A 126 3.63 21.38 0.24
N LEU A 127 4.19 21.16 -0.94
CA LEU A 127 4.21 19.83 -1.55
C LEU A 127 5.16 18.88 -0.82
N ALA A 128 6.29 19.39 -0.31
CA ALA A 128 7.21 18.59 0.51
C ALA A 128 6.53 18.12 1.81
N ASN A 129 5.85 19.01 2.52
CA ASN A 129 5.12 18.66 3.75
C ASN A 129 4.02 17.63 3.47
N PHE A 130 3.27 17.81 2.39
CA PHE A 130 2.28 16.83 1.95
C PHE A 130 2.92 15.45 1.69
N ALA A 131 3.99 15.40 0.89
CA ALA A 131 4.64 14.15 0.51
C ALA A 131 5.25 13.44 1.73
N GLN A 132 5.83 14.17 2.67
CA GLN A 132 6.37 13.62 3.92
C GLN A 132 5.26 13.03 4.82
N ASN A 133 4.16 13.75 4.99
CA ASN A 133 3.01 13.27 5.77
C ASN A 133 2.41 12.01 5.14
N SER A 134 2.27 12.02 3.81
CA SER A 134 1.79 10.87 3.04
C SER A 134 2.72 9.66 3.16
N LEU A 135 4.03 9.87 3.03
CA LEU A 135 5.04 8.83 3.24
C LEU A 135 4.94 8.22 4.64
N THR A 136 4.79 9.05 5.68
CA THR A 136 4.67 8.59 7.07
C THR A 136 3.46 7.68 7.26
N ARG A 137 2.29 8.06 6.70
CA ARG A 137 1.08 7.23 6.74
C ARG A 137 1.28 5.90 6.02
N VAL A 138 1.85 5.93 4.82
CA VAL A 138 2.11 4.72 4.04
C VAL A 138 3.11 3.80 4.76
N ALA A 139 4.16 4.34 5.36
CA ALA A 139 5.13 3.55 6.13
C ALA A 139 4.49 2.82 7.33
N GLN A 140 3.56 3.49 8.03
CA GLN A 140 2.79 2.84 9.09
C GLN A 140 1.92 1.70 8.53
N LEU A 141 1.20 1.95 7.43
CA LEU A 141 0.37 0.92 6.80
C LEU A 141 1.18 -0.28 6.31
N ILE A 142 2.39 -0.08 5.76
CA ILE A 142 3.31 -1.18 5.39
C ILE A 142 3.62 -2.05 6.61
N THR A 143 3.90 -1.41 7.74
CA THR A 143 4.20 -2.09 9.01
C THR A 143 2.97 -2.87 9.48
N ASP A 144 1.80 -2.23 9.52
CA ASP A 144 0.54 -2.85 9.96
C ASP A 144 0.17 -4.05 9.07
N THR A 145 0.35 -3.94 7.75
CA THR A 145 0.15 -5.05 6.81
C THR A 145 1.09 -6.21 7.11
N ASN A 146 2.39 -5.94 7.29
CA ASN A 146 3.37 -6.97 7.60
C ASN A 146 3.06 -7.68 8.94
N GLN A 147 2.56 -6.94 9.92
CA GLN A 147 2.18 -7.48 11.24
C GLN A 147 0.83 -8.22 11.22
N THR A 148 -0.04 -7.93 10.26
CA THR A 148 -1.36 -8.58 10.11
C THR A 148 -1.27 -9.92 9.39
N ILE A 149 -0.37 -10.05 8.41
CA ILE A 149 -0.20 -11.28 7.61
C ILE A 149 -0.07 -12.56 8.45
N PRO A 150 0.73 -12.63 9.54
CA PRO A 150 0.83 -13.84 10.36
C PRO A 150 -0.49 -14.31 10.97
N PHE A 151 -1.36 -13.38 11.39
CA PHE A 151 -2.68 -13.71 11.94
C PHE A 151 -3.60 -14.28 10.87
N VAL A 152 -3.61 -13.65 9.69
CA VAL A 152 -4.42 -14.12 8.56
C VAL A 152 -3.97 -15.50 8.09
N VAL A 153 -2.66 -15.70 7.90
CA VAL A 153 -2.13 -17.00 7.46
C VAL A 153 -2.40 -18.10 8.50
N ALA A 154 -2.27 -17.79 9.80
CA ALA A 154 -2.58 -18.74 10.85
C ALA A 154 -4.07 -19.15 10.82
N GLU A 155 -4.99 -18.20 10.65
CA GLU A 155 -6.42 -18.48 10.52
C GLU A 155 -6.76 -19.29 9.27
N GLU A 156 -6.15 -18.96 8.12
CA GLU A 156 -6.38 -19.65 6.85
C GLU A 156 -5.92 -21.12 6.87
N LEU A 157 -4.90 -21.44 7.66
CA LEU A 157 -4.29 -22.77 7.73
C LEU A 157 -4.71 -23.58 8.96
N ALA A 158 -5.48 -23.00 9.88
CA ALA A 158 -5.82 -23.63 11.14
C ALA A 158 -6.70 -24.88 10.97
N GLU A 159 -6.31 -25.96 11.64
CA GLU A 159 -7.19 -27.10 11.89
C GLU A 159 -7.95 -26.91 13.22
N SER A 160 -9.02 -27.67 13.45
CA SER A 160 -9.98 -27.47 14.56
C SER A 160 -9.37 -27.33 15.96
N ASP A 161 -8.22 -27.94 16.24
CA ASP A 161 -7.56 -27.93 17.55
C ASP A 161 -6.34 -26.98 17.62
N THR A 162 -6.17 -26.12 16.62
CA THR A 162 -5.02 -25.22 16.51
C THR A 162 -5.20 -23.96 17.36
N ASP A 163 -4.22 -23.65 18.22
CA ASP A 163 -4.14 -22.33 18.87
C ASP A 163 -3.59 -21.29 17.88
N VAL A 164 -4.51 -20.73 17.08
CA VAL A 164 -4.23 -19.75 16.03
C VAL A 164 -3.48 -18.53 16.56
N ASN A 165 -3.88 -18.02 17.72
CA ASN A 165 -3.27 -16.81 18.29
C ASN A 165 -1.84 -17.07 18.72
N ALA A 166 -1.57 -18.20 19.40
CA ALA A 166 -0.20 -18.54 19.80
C ALA A 166 0.74 -18.71 18.60
N ILE A 167 0.26 -19.32 17.50
CA ILE A 167 1.04 -19.45 16.26
C ILE A 167 1.28 -18.08 15.62
N ALA A 168 0.24 -17.27 15.49
CA ALA A 168 0.34 -15.94 14.87
C ALA A 168 1.28 -15.01 15.66
N GLU A 169 1.18 -14.98 16.99
CA GLU A 169 2.05 -14.17 17.85
C GLU A 169 3.50 -14.62 17.78
N LYS A 170 3.74 -15.93 17.77
CA LYS A 170 5.09 -16.49 17.58
C LYS A 170 5.64 -16.08 16.22
N ALA A 171 4.86 -16.25 15.16
CA ALA A 171 5.26 -15.89 13.80
C ALA A 171 5.54 -14.39 13.69
N LEU A 172 4.66 -13.53 14.19
CA LEU A 172 4.85 -12.08 14.27
C LEU A 172 6.17 -11.75 14.96
N LYS A 173 6.39 -12.27 16.17
CA LYS A 173 7.60 -11.97 16.94
C LYS A 173 8.86 -12.35 16.18
N GLU A 174 8.90 -13.53 15.58
CA GLU A 174 10.11 -14.01 14.87
C GLU A 174 10.31 -13.30 13.53
N THR A 175 9.26 -12.99 12.77
CA THR A 175 9.40 -12.26 11.50
C THR A 175 9.75 -10.80 11.70
N GLN A 176 9.24 -10.14 12.76
CA GLN A 176 9.61 -8.75 13.06
C GLN A 176 11.09 -8.59 13.42
N LYS A 177 11.73 -9.64 13.95
CA LYS A 177 13.19 -9.61 14.18
C LYS A 177 13.94 -9.42 12.87
N ALA A 178 13.51 -10.03 11.77
CA ALA A 178 14.20 -9.99 10.48
C ALA A 178 14.40 -8.57 9.94
N TRP A 179 13.50 -7.64 10.30
CA TRP A 179 13.55 -6.23 9.89
C TRP A 179 14.57 -5.39 10.67
N SER A 180 15.26 -5.96 11.66
CA SER A 180 16.33 -5.26 12.37
C SER A 180 17.55 -5.08 11.48
N SER A 181 18.04 -3.84 11.36
CA SER A 181 19.27 -3.52 10.63
C SER A 181 20.51 -4.20 11.22
N LYS A 182 20.44 -4.68 12.47
CA LYS A 182 21.52 -5.40 13.14
C LYS A 182 21.78 -6.78 12.52
N ASN A 183 20.78 -7.42 11.93
CA ASN A 183 20.92 -8.77 11.38
C ASN A 183 21.83 -8.83 10.13
N MET A 184 22.04 -7.70 9.45
CA MET A 184 22.88 -7.65 8.24
C MET A 184 24.38 -7.76 8.57
N PHE A 185 24.78 -7.49 9.82
CA PHE A 185 26.18 -7.39 10.22
C PHE A 185 26.54 -8.28 11.44
N GLU A 186 25.69 -9.25 11.79
CA GLU A 186 26.11 -10.29 12.73
C GLU A 186 27.15 -11.18 12.01
N GLU A 187 28.41 -11.05 12.44
CA GLU A 187 29.54 -11.84 11.95
C GLU A 187 29.25 -13.35 12.14
N ALA A 188 29.36 -14.10 11.06
CA ALA A 188 29.30 -15.57 11.04
C ALA A 188 30.57 -16.20 11.62
#